data_AF-A0A3S5WNS2-F1
#
_entry.id   AF-A0A3S5WNS2-F1
#
_cell.length_a   1.000
_cell.length_b   1.000
_cell.length_c   1.000
_cell.angle_alpha   90.00
_cell.angle_beta   90.00
_cell.angle_gamma   90.00
#
_symmetry.space_group_name_H-M   'P 1'
#
loop_
_entity.id
_entity.type
_entity.pdbx_description
1 polymer ?
#
loop_
_entity_poly.entity_id
_entity_poly.type
_entity_poly.pdbx_seq_one_letter_code
_entity_poly.pdbx_strand_id
1 'polypeptide(L)' 'FQDSKADVIAKYTAEEARTLKAYGELPEATKINETDVYDDEADNCIDFQDVSSESEPEDESQEESD' A
#
# COMPACT_ATOMS: atom_id res chain seq x y z
N PHE A 1 2.77 19.35 29.95
CA PHE A 1 2.21 19.33 28.59
C PHE A 1 2.92 20.42 27.80
N GLN A 2 3.52 20.10 26.64
CA GLN A 2 4.05 21.13 25.74
C GLN A 2 2.96 21.40 24.71
N ASP A 3 2.21 22.48 24.90
CA ASP A 3 1.05 22.83 24.08
C ASP A 3 1.41 23.02 22.58
N SER A 4 2.69 23.27 22.30
CA SER A 4 3.24 23.42 20.95
C SER A 4 3.66 22.11 20.27
N LYS A 5 3.48 20.95 20.91
CA LYS A 5 3.88 19.65 20.36
C LYS A 5 2.78 18.62 20.51
N ALA A 6 2.63 17.79 19.48
CA ALA A 6 1.74 16.65 19.46
C ALA A 6 2.45 15.48 18.75
N ASP A 7 2.09 14.26 19.14
CA ASP A 7 2.55 13.04 18.49
C ASP A 7 1.54 12.61 17.42
N VAL A 8 2.04 12.06 16.31
CA VAL A 8 1.18 11.46 15.28
C VAL A 8 0.73 10.08 15.75
N ILE A 9 -0.58 9.88 15.85
CA ILE A 9 -1.18 8.61 16.32
C ILE A 9 -1.71 7.74 15.16
N ALA A 10 -2.13 8.35 14.05
CA ALA A 10 -2.65 7.66 12.87
C ALA A 10 -2.45 8.51 11.61
N LYS A 11 -2.25 7.84 10.47
CA LYS A 11 -2.27 8.43 9.12
C LYS A 11 -3.64 8.14 8.52
N TYR A 12 -4.38 9.17 8.14
CA TYR A 12 -5.68 9.05 7.48
C TYR A 12 -5.53 9.27 5.98
N THR A 13 -6.30 8.52 5.20
CA THR A 13 -6.40 8.71 3.75
C THR A 13 -7.22 9.96 3.41
N ALA A 14 -7.14 10.42 2.16
CA ALA A 14 -7.90 11.59 1.70
C ALA A 14 -9.42 11.41 1.81
N GLU A 15 -9.92 10.18 1.66
CA GLU A 15 -11.35 9.85 1.81
C GLU A 15 -11.79 9.88 3.27
N GLU A 16 -10.99 9.30 4.18
CA GLU A 16 -11.26 9.34 5.61
C GLU A 16 -11.18 10.77 6.16
N ALA A 17 -10.23 11.58 5.69
CA ALA A 17 -10.10 12.97 6.10
C ALA A 17 -11.31 13.83 5.64
N ARG A 18 -11.89 13.54 4.47
CA ARG A 18 -13.16 14.17 4.02
C ARG A 18 -14.33 13.76 4.91
N THR A 19 -14.35 12.50 5.32
CA THR A 19 -15.36 11.96 6.23
C THR A 19 -15.26 12.62 7.61
N LEU A 20 -14.05 12.75 8.16
CA LEU A 20 -13.77 13.47 9.43
C LEU A 20 -14.15 14.95 9.36
N LYS A 21 -13.93 15.58 8.20
CA LYS A 21 -14.38 16.95 7.95
C LYS A 21 -15.92 17.04 7.97
N ALA A 22 -16.61 16.08 7.35
CA ALA A 22 -18.08 16.02 7.35
C ALA A 22 -18.65 15.75 8.75
N TYR A 23 -17.94 14.98 9.59
CA TYR A 23 -18.30 14.75 10.99
C TYR A 23 -17.96 15.92 11.94
N GLY A 24 -17.31 16.97 11.44
CA GLY A 24 -16.96 18.16 12.22
C GLY A 24 -15.76 17.97 13.15
N GLU A 25 -14.99 16.89 12.98
CA GLU A 25 -13.76 16.63 13.76
C GLU A 25 -12.57 17.46 13.24
N LEU A 26 -12.60 17.83 11.96
CA LEU A 26 -11.62 18.73 11.34
C LEU A 26 -12.28 20.06 10.94
N PRO A 27 -11.59 21.21 11.15
CA PRO A 27 -12.09 22.50 10.69
C PRO A 27 -12.38 22.52 9.18
N GLU A 28 -13.40 23.27 8.75
CA GLU A 28 -13.75 23.38 7.33
C GLU A 28 -12.62 23.95 6.45
N ALA A 29 -11.72 24.72 7.06
CA ALA A 29 -10.53 25.28 6.39
C ALA A 29 -9.40 24.25 6.17
N THR A 30 -9.56 23.01 6.64
CA THR A 30 -8.56 21.96 6.45
C THR A 30 -8.44 21.64 4.97
N LYS A 31 -7.26 21.92 4.40
CA LYS A 31 -6.91 21.60 3.02
C LYS A 31 -6.40 20.16 2.95
N ILE A 32 -7.20 19.28 2.35
CA ILE A 32 -6.81 17.90 2.08
C ILE A 32 -5.98 17.88 0.79
N ASN A 33 -4.73 17.44 0.86
CA ASN A 33 -3.90 17.27 -0.33
C ASN A 33 -4.16 15.87 -0.91
N GLU A 34 -5.03 15.79 -1.92
CA GLU A 34 -5.40 14.51 -2.56
C GLU A 34 -4.28 13.92 -3.44
N THR A 35 -3.28 14.73 -3.81
CA THR A 35 -2.22 14.36 -4.75
C THR A 35 -1.14 13.44 -4.16
N ASP A 36 -1.03 13.38 -2.83
CA ASP A 36 0.06 12.67 -2.13
C ASP A 36 -0.23 11.17 -1.92
N VAL A 37 -1.44 10.71 -2.25
CA VAL A 37 -1.82 9.29 -2.13
C VAL A 37 -1.19 8.44 -3.25
N TYR A 38 -0.79 9.07 -4.35
CA TYR A 38 -0.22 8.36 -5.51
C TYR A 38 1.32 8.22 -5.46
N ASP A 39 2.01 8.92 -4.56
CA ASP A 39 3.48 8.90 -4.49
C ASP A 39 4.00 7.96 -3.38
N ASP A 40 3.20 7.68 -2.34
CA ASP A 40 3.61 6.87 -1.18
C ASP A 40 3.27 5.37 -1.31
N GLU A 41 2.39 4.98 -2.25
CA GLU A 41 2.01 3.58 -2.48
C GLU A 41 2.98 2.83 -3.44
N ALA A 42 3.85 3.56 -4.15
CA ALA A 42 4.78 2.97 -5.11
C ALA A 42 6.04 2.37 -4.44
N ASP A 43 6.47 2.90 -3.31
CA ASP A 43 7.72 2.49 -2.65
C ASP A 43 7.55 1.30 -1.67
N ASN A 44 6.32 0.84 -1.43
CA ASN A 44 6.05 -0.26 -0.50
C ASN A 44 5.11 -1.35 -1.04
N CYS A 45 4.82 -1.33 -2.36
CA CYS A 45 4.11 -2.41 -3.03
C CYS A 45 5.13 -3.53 -3.37
N ILE A 46 5.15 -4.60 -2.58
CA ILE A 46 5.85 -5.83 -2.95
C ILE A 46 5.12 -6.40 -4.17
N ASP A 47 5.72 -6.27 -5.34
CA ASP A 47 5.25 -6.97 -6.53
C ASP A 47 5.41 -8.48 -6.27
N PHE A 48 4.29 -9.21 -6.25
CA PHE A 48 4.33 -10.66 -6.18
C PHE A 48 4.84 -11.15 -7.54
N GLN A 49 6.16 -11.26 -7.66
CA GLN A 49 6.79 -11.87 -8.82
C GLN A 49 6.27 -13.30 -8.92
N ASP A 50 5.33 -13.52 -9.84
CA ASP A 50 4.82 -14.83 -10.19
C ASP A 50 6.01 -15.69 -10.67
N VAL A 51 6.50 -16.58 -9.81
CA VAL A 51 7.61 -17.50 -10.08
C VAL A 51 7.23 -18.63 -11.03
N SER A 52 6.32 -18.39 -11.97
CA SER A 52 5.83 -19.40 -12.92
C SER A 52 6.70 -19.57 -14.17
N SER A 53 7.91 -19.00 -14.25
CA SER A 53 8.70 -19.01 -15.49
C SER A 53 10.11 -19.60 -15.42
N GLU A 54 10.51 -20.36 -14.40
CA GLU A 54 11.83 -21.01 -14.47
C GLU A 54 11.84 -22.43 -13.93
N SER A 55 12.18 -23.35 -14.85
CA SER A 55 12.45 -24.79 -14.71
C SER A 55 11.24 -25.74 -14.67
N GLU A 56 10.61 -25.96 -15.82
CA GLU A 56 10.16 -27.31 -16.17
C GLU A 56 11.38 -28.16 -16.54
N PRO A 57 11.78 -29.19 -15.78
CA PRO A 57 12.61 -30.24 -16.34
C PRO A 57 11.71 -31.11 -17.23
N GLU A 58 11.99 -31.05 -18.53
CA GLU A 58 11.42 -31.94 -19.54
C GLU A 58 11.64 -33.41 -19.15
N ASP A 59 10.56 -34.17 -19.28
CA ASP A 59 10.47 -35.61 -19.14
C ASP A 59 11.36 -36.31 -20.19
N GLU A 60 12.52 -36.82 -19.79
CA GLU A 60 13.25 -37.82 -20.58
C GLU A 60 13.00 -39.22 -19.98
N SER A 61 11.99 -39.88 -20.54
CA SER A 61 11.73 -41.31 -20.44
C SER A 61 13.01 -42.12 -20.72
N GLN A 62 13.58 -42.75 -19.71
CA GLN A 62 14.49 -43.88 -19.95
C GLN A 62 13.68 -45.16 -20.01
N GLU A 63 13.55 -45.64 -21.25
CA GLU A 63 12.96 -46.90 -21.65
C GLU A 63 13.52 -48.08 -20.82
N GLU A 64 12.62 -48.91 -20.30
CA GLU A 64 12.95 -50.29 -20.02
C GLU A 64 13.36 -50.97 -21.33
N SER A 65 14.56 -51.55 -21.38
CA SER A 65 14.94 -52.52 -22.39
C SER A 65 16.00 -53.49 -21.85
N ASP A 66 15.53 -54.74 -21.74
CA ASP A 66 16.20 -56.05 -21.53
C ASP A 66 16.97 -56.32 -20.22
#